data_AF-A0A2M7ECH0-F1
#
_entry.id   AF-A0A2M7ECH0-F1
#
_cell.length_a   1.000
_cell.length_b   1.000
_cell.length_c   1.000
_cell.angle_alpha   90.00
_cell.angle_beta   90.00
_cell.angle_gamma   90.00
#
_symmetry.space_group_name_H-M   'P 1'
#
loop_
_entity.id
_entity.type
_entity.pdbx_description
1 polymer ?
#
loop_
_entity_poly.entity_id
_entity_poly.type
_entity_poly.pdbx_seq_one_letter_code
_entity_poly.pdbx_strand_id
1 'polypeptide(L)'
;MIEGNIINGSNMDSKLKQQSEEFVKGLVTNAMPDYELRYPQIEMMGACSNIIEGSGVLIAEAGTGTGKTFAYLIPLILSGKKGIVSTRTINLQEQLVSKDLRFLSNLKEFDYAIAKGRSNYLCLRRLNAYRTSSDEESGEYKKLAGWASETETGDMEDYPNRSFLWDRVYSDPDACKGKKCSYYNQCFYFKARNRWGKAQIVVANHALIGINAMLSEESRILPKAEVLIIDEGHALDSALSEQIGINLSKRGFENILNKLLKLDERGNYKGLLSKSHHLFQIVESLRTEMELFWDMVKKEL
;
A
#
# COMPACT_ATOMS: atom_id res chain seq x y z
N MET A 1 12.21 17.44 -24.01
CA MET A 1 12.45 16.15 -24.68
C MET A 1 12.27 15.09 -23.63
N ILE A 2 11.45 14.07 -23.90
CA ILE A 2 11.42 12.87 -23.06
C ILE A 2 12.58 12.01 -23.53
N GLU A 3 13.57 11.78 -22.66
CA GLU A 3 14.57 10.74 -22.90
C GLU A 3 13.94 9.40 -22.51
N GLY A 4 13.45 8.66 -23.51
CA GLY A 4 12.89 7.33 -23.33
C GLY A 4 13.78 6.28 -23.98
N ASN A 5 14.43 5.43 -23.20
CA ASN A 5 15.11 4.25 -23.73
C ASN A 5 14.14 3.07 -23.72
N ILE A 6 13.79 2.57 -24.91
CA ILE A 6 13.02 1.34 -25.08
C ILE A 6 14.00 0.17 -25.02
N ILE A 7 13.89 -0.65 -23.98
CA ILE A 7 14.67 -1.89 -23.87
C ILE A 7 13.80 -3.02 -24.44
N ASN A 8 14.17 -3.52 -25.63
CA ASN A 8 13.55 -4.66 -26.35
C ASN A 8 12.14 -4.46 -26.94
N GLY A 9 11.77 -3.27 -27.41
CA GLY A 9 10.48 -3.02 -28.08
C GLY A 9 10.61 -2.88 -29.60
N SER A 10 9.69 -3.49 -30.37
CA SER A 10 9.53 -3.24 -31.80
C SER A 10 8.71 -1.98 -32.05
N ASN A 11 9.19 -1.08 -32.92
CA ASN A 11 8.43 0.09 -33.39
C ASN A 11 7.34 -0.37 -34.37
N MET A 12 6.17 -0.73 -33.86
CA MET A 12 4.98 -1.03 -34.65
C MET A 12 4.05 0.18 -34.70
N ASP A 13 3.34 0.35 -35.81
CA ASP A 13 2.26 1.33 -35.92
C ASP A 13 1.10 0.85 -35.02
N SER A 14 1.10 1.33 -33.77
CA SER A 14 0.27 0.81 -32.70
C SER A 14 -1.18 1.29 -32.83
N LYS A 15 -2.11 0.35 -32.99
CA LYS A 15 -3.55 0.65 -32.95
C LYS A 15 -3.93 1.27 -31.60
N LEU A 16 -3.38 0.76 -30.50
CA LEU A 16 -3.59 1.30 -29.16
C LEU A 16 -3.09 2.75 -29.02
N LYS A 17 -1.96 3.10 -29.66
CA LYS A 17 -1.46 4.48 -29.69
C LYS A 17 -2.47 5.41 -30.33
N GLN A 18 -2.96 5.07 -31.53
CA GLN A 18 -3.96 5.89 -32.21
C GLN A 18 -5.23 6.03 -31.37
N GLN A 19 -5.74 4.93 -30.81
CA GLN A 19 -6.93 4.95 -29.95
C GLN A 19 -6.73 5.81 -28.69
N SER A 20 -5.54 5.79 -28.11
CA SER A 20 -5.21 6.56 -26.90
C SER A 20 -5.11 8.05 -27.21
N GLU A 21 -4.51 8.43 -28.34
CA GLU A 21 -4.48 9.82 -28.80
C GLU A 21 -5.87 10.36 -29.11
N GLU A 22 -6.70 9.58 -29.81
CA GLU A 22 -8.10 9.94 -30.11
C GLU A 22 -8.93 10.07 -28.81
N PHE A 23 -8.74 9.17 -27.86
CA PHE A 23 -9.41 9.21 -26.56
C PHE A 23 -9.09 10.50 -25.80
N VAL A 24 -7.83 10.92 -25.75
CA VAL A 24 -7.45 12.15 -25.07
C VAL A 24 -7.92 13.38 -25.82
N LYS A 25 -7.66 13.47 -27.13
CA LYS A 25 -8.06 14.62 -27.94
C LYS A 25 -9.58 14.82 -27.93
N GLY A 26 -10.35 13.73 -27.94
CA GLY A 26 -11.81 13.75 -27.91
C GLY A 26 -12.38 13.78 -26.49
N LEU A 27 -12.43 12.62 -25.83
CA LEU A 27 -13.20 12.44 -24.59
C LEU A 27 -12.63 13.24 -23.42
N VAL A 28 -11.31 13.24 -23.22
CA VAL A 28 -10.69 13.94 -22.09
C VAL A 28 -10.83 15.46 -22.24
N THR A 29 -10.43 16.02 -23.39
CA THR A 29 -10.53 17.47 -23.64
C THR A 29 -11.98 17.97 -23.52
N ASN A 30 -12.96 17.19 -23.99
CA ASN A 30 -14.37 17.56 -23.89
C ASN A 30 -14.90 17.53 -22.44
N ALA A 31 -14.41 16.60 -21.63
CA ALA A 31 -14.84 16.44 -20.24
C ALA A 31 -14.09 17.35 -19.24
N MET A 32 -12.95 17.93 -19.65
CA MET A 32 -12.14 18.82 -18.84
C MET A 32 -11.80 20.09 -19.65
N PRO A 33 -12.63 21.15 -19.58
CA PRO A 33 -12.51 22.32 -20.44
C PRO A 33 -11.16 23.05 -20.38
N ASP A 34 -10.50 23.04 -19.22
CA ASP A 34 -9.18 23.66 -19.01
C ASP A 34 -8.00 22.69 -19.29
N TYR A 35 -8.28 21.53 -19.89
CA TYR A 35 -7.26 20.54 -20.19
C TYR A 35 -6.41 20.95 -21.39
N GLU A 36 -5.11 21.12 -21.14
CA GLU A 36 -4.12 21.39 -22.18
C GLU A 36 -3.37 20.10 -22.54
N LEU A 37 -3.55 19.62 -23.77
CA LEU A 37 -2.79 18.50 -24.30
C LEU A 37 -1.36 18.94 -24.64
N ARG A 38 -0.37 18.30 -24.04
CA ARG A 38 1.06 18.65 -24.21
C ARG A 38 1.78 17.60 -25.06
N TYR A 39 2.68 18.04 -25.93
CA TYR A 39 3.47 17.13 -26.78
C TYR A 39 4.19 16.01 -25.99
N PRO A 40 4.87 16.29 -24.85
CA PRO A 40 5.50 15.23 -24.05
C PRO A 40 4.49 14.17 -23.57
N GLN A 41 3.24 14.57 -23.30
CA GLN A 41 2.21 13.63 -22.90
C GLN A 41 1.88 12.62 -24.01
N ILE A 42 1.72 13.12 -25.24
CA ILE A 42 1.43 12.30 -26.43
C ILE A 42 2.61 11.36 -26.71
N GLU A 43 3.82 11.87 -26.64
CA GLU A 43 5.05 11.09 -26.84
C GLU A 43 5.16 9.94 -25.83
N MET A 44 4.99 10.24 -24.53
CA MET A 44 4.97 9.23 -23.47
C MET A 44 3.85 8.20 -23.68
N MET A 45 2.66 8.66 -24.05
CA MET A 45 1.50 7.81 -24.28
C MET A 45 1.71 6.83 -25.44
N GLY A 46 2.33 7.29 -26.53
CA GLY A 46 2.72 6.42 -27.63
C GLY A 46 3.75 5.38 -27.21
N ALA A 47 4.77 5.78 -26.43
CA ALA A 47 5.76 4.85 -25.91
C ALA A 47 5.13 3.80 -24.96
N CYS A 48 4.23 4.21 -24.07
CA CYS A 48 3.46 3.31 -23.21
C CYS A 48 2.60 2.35 -24.04
N SER A 49 1.91 2.85 -25.07
CA SER A 49 1.07 2.01 -25.95
C SER A 49 1.86 0.90 -26.62
N ASN A 50 3.05 1.21 -27.14
CA ASN A 50 3.92 0.24 -27.80
C ASN A 50 4.37 -0.88 -26.84
N ILE A 51 4.79 -0.53 -25.61
CA ILE A 51 5.18 -1.52 -24.60
C ILE A 51 3.99 -2.35 -24.13
N ILE A 52 2.82 -1.72 -23.98
CA ILE A 52 1.59 -2.40 -23.53
C ILE A 52 1.10 -3.39 -24.57
N GLU A 53 1.10 -3.07 -25.87
CA GLU A 53 0.72 -4.03 -26.92
C GLU A 53 1.77 -5.13 -27.10
N GLY A 54 3.04 -4.75 -27.14
CA GLY A 54 4.16 -5.67 -27.25
C GLY A 54 4.62 -6.21 -25.91
N SER A 55 5.93 -6.12 -25.69
CA SER A 55 6.60 -6.50 -24.46
C SER A 55 7.88 -5.67 -24.33
N GLY A 56 8.36 -5.46 -23.10
CA GLY A 56 9.64 -4.79 -22.86
C GLY A 56 9.58 -3.91 -21.63
N VAL A 57 10.60 -3.06 -21.49
CA VAL A 57 10.69 -2.08 -20.41
C VAL A 57 10.87 -0.70 -21.02
N LEU A 58 10.04 0.24 -20.56
CA LEU A 58 10.18 1.66 -20.83
C LEU A 58 10.62 2.35 -19.55
N ILE A 59 11.71 3.08 -19.64
CA ILE A 59 12.10 4.10 -18.66
C ILE A 59 11.82 5.44 -19.32
N ALA A 60 10.96 6.25 -18.72
CA ALA A 60 10.60 7.55 -19.24
C ALA A 60 10.71 8.60 -18.13
N GLU A 61 11.48 9.65 -18.39
CA GLU A 61 11.48 10.85 -17.56
C GLU A 61 10.50 11.87 -18.14
N ALA A 62 9.61 12.37 -17.31
CA ALA A 62 8.71 13.44 -17.69
C ALA A 62 8.61 14.45 -16.54
N GLY A 63 8.62 15.75 -16.87
CA GLY A 63 8.55 16.84 -15.90
C GLY A 63 7.24 16.84 -15.10
N THR A 64 7.19 17.57 -13.98
CA THR A 64 5.94 17.76 -13.24
C THR A 64 4.90 18.49 -14.10
N GLY A 65 3.62 18.15 -13.93
CA GLY A 65 2.54 18.77 -14.70
C GLY A 65 2.47 18.38 -16.19
N THR A 66 3.29 17.47 -16.71
CA THR A 66 3.24 17.07 -18.13
C THR A 66 2.09 16.10 -18.47
N GLY A 67 1.23 15.76 -17.51
CA GLY A 67 0.12 14.82 -17.74
C GLY A 67 0.52 13.34 -17.78
N LYS A 68 1.64 12.99 -17.12
CA LYS A 68 2.18 11.61 -17.01
C LYS A 68 1.11 10.57 -16.70
N THR A 69 0.25 10.88 -15.73
CA THR A 69 -0.79 9.97 -15.26
C THR A 69 -1.69 9.48 -16.38
N PHE A 70 -2.23 10.39 -17.19
CA PHE A 70 -3.08 10.01 -18.32
C PHE A 70 -2.29 9.33 -19.43
N ALA A 71 -1.02 9.71 -19.62
CA ALA A 71 -0.16 9.09 -20.63
C ALA A 71 0.03 7.58 -20.40
N TYR A 72 0.12 7.12 -19.15
CA TYR A 72 0.25 5.69 -18.84
C TYR A 72 -1.11 5.01 -18.57
N LEU A 73 -2.09 5.70 -17.99
CA LEU A 73 -3.38 5.10 -17.63
C LEU A 73 -4.24 4.81 -18.85
N ILE A 74 -4.33 5.74 -19.79
CA ILE A 74 -5.26 5.64 -20.92
C ILE A 74 -4.93 4.44 -21.82
N PRO A 75 -3.67 4.24 -22.27
CA PRO A 75 -3.36 3.03 -23.03
C PRO A 75 -3.55 1.76 -22.21
N LEU A 76 -3.28 1.76 -20.90
CA LEU A 76 -3.56 0.61 -20.04
C LEU A 76 -5.07 0.27 -20.01
N ILE A 77 -5.92 1.28 -19.80
CA ILE A 77 -7.38 1.12 -19.77
C ILE A 77 -7.88 0.61 -21.13
N LEU A 78 -7.47 1.25 -22.23
CA LEU A 78 -7.91 0.91 -23.58
C LEU A 78 -7.43 -0.47 -24.05
N SER A 79 -6.27 -0.92 -23.57
CA SER A 79 -5.76 -2.25 -23.90
C SER A 79 -6.60 -3.40 -23.32
N GLY A 80 -7.38 -3.14 -22.27
CA GLY A 80 -8.12 -4.18 -21.53
C GLY A 80 -7.24 -5.12 -20.70
N LYS A 81 -5.91 -4.96 -20.74
CA LYS A 81 -4.96 -5.79 -19.98
C LYS A 81 -5.07 -5.52 -18.48
N LYS A 82 -4.81 -6.55 -17.67
CA LYS A 82 -4.70 -6.37 -16.22
C LYS A 82 -3.40 -5.67 -15.86
N GLY A 83 -3.50 -4.54 -15.17
CA GLY A 83 -2.36 -3.71 -14.79
C GLY A 83 -2.24 -3.48 -13.30
N ILE A 84 -1.00 -3.35 -12.83
CA ILE A 84 -0.70 -2.79 -11.51
C ILE A 84 -0.02 -1.43 -11.70
N VAL A 85 -0.53 -0.39 -11.05
CA VAL A 85 0.11 0.92 -10.97
C VAL A 85 0.65 1.11 -9.56
N SER A 86 1.96 1.23 -9.45
CA SER A 86 2.64 1.46 -8.19
C SER A 86 2.98 2.94 -8.02
N THR A 87 2.65 3.52 -6.87
CA THR A 87 3.08 4.89 -6.51
C THR A 87 3.89 4.88 -5.22
N ARG A 88 4.51 6.01 -4.88
CA ARG A 88 5.38 6.08 -3.69
C ARG A 88 4.64 5.93 -2.36
N THR A 89 3.49 6.58 -2.18
CA THR A 89 2.81 6.69 -0.86
C THR A 89 1.33 6.34 -0.93
N ILE A 90 0.70 6.01 0.20
CA ILE A 90 -0.75 5.78 0.28
C ILE A 90 -1.53 7.02 -0.18
N ASN A 91 -1.10 8.22 0.21
CA ASN A 91 -1.75 9.45 -0.22
C ASN A 91 -1.73 9.64 -1.75
N LEU A 92 -0.62 9.29 -2.41
CA LEU A 92 -0.53 9.34 -3.87
C LEU A 92 -1.42 8.28 -4.53
N GLN A 93 -1.53 7.08 -3.95
CA GLN A 93 -2.49 6.08 -4.41
C GLN A 93 -3.93 6.61 -4.30
N GLU A 94 -4.30 7.19 -3.16
CA GLU A 94 -5.63 7.76 -2.96
C GLU A 94 -5.92 8.89 -3.93
N GLN A 95 -4.95 9.77 -4.18
CA GLN A 95 -5.09 10.83 -5.18
C GLN A 95 -5.33 10.24 -6.58
N LEU A 96 -4.53 9.25 -6.99
CA LEU A 96 -4.65 8.59 -8.29
C LEU A 96 -6.03 7.93 -8.45
N VAL A 97 -6.53 7.28 -7.40
CA VAL A 97 -7.82 6.56 -7.40
C VAL A 97 -9.01 7.53 -7.37
N SER A 98 -8.99 8.50 -6.45
CA SER A 98 -10.10 9.42 -6.21
C SER A 98 -10.25 10.51 -7.27
N LYS A 99 -9.17 10.86 -7.97
CA LYS A 99 -9.17 11.86 -9.05
C LYS A 99 -9.06 11.21 -10.41
N ASP A 100 -7.89 10.67 -10.76
CA ASP A 100 -7.56 10.31 -12.14
C ASP A 100 -8.35 9.08 -12.62
N LEU A 101 -8.32 7.97 -11.87
CA LEU A 101 -9.07 6.76 -12.23
C LEU A 101 -10.57 6.97 -12.17
N ARG A 102 -11.07 7.68 -11.12
CA ARG A 102 -12.49 8.05 -11.03
C ARG A 102 -12.92 8.86 -12.25
N PHE A 103 -12.16 9.88 -12.63
CA PHE A 103 -12.44 10.70 -13.81
C PHE A 103 -12.48 9.83 -15.08
N LEU A 104 -11.46 9.02 -15.32
CA LEU A 104 -11.40 8.16 -16.51
C LEU A 104 -12.52 7.11 -16.52
N SER A 105 -12.95 6.61 -15.36
CA SER A 105 -14.05 5.64 -15.26
C SER A 105 -15.41 6.21 -15.67
N ASN A 106 -15.58 7.54 -15.58
CA ASN A 106 -16.77 8.22 -16.10
C ASN A 106 -16.74 8.36 -17.62
N LEU A 107 -15.56 8.25 -18.25
CA LEU A 107 -15.39 8.36 -19.70
C LEU A 107 -15.38 7.00 -20.40
N LYS A 108 -14.91 5.97 -19.71
CA LYS A 108 -14.88 4.59 -20.19
C LYS A 108 -15.01 3.64 -19.02
N GLU A 109 -15.86 2.63 -19.17
CA GLU A 109 -16.03 1.59 -18.16
C GLU A 109 -14.78 0.71 -18.03
N PHE A 110 -14.26 0.59 -16.80
CA PHE A 110 -13.25 -0.38 -16.39
C PHE A 110 -13.28 -0.54 -14.86
N ASP A 111 -12.90 -1.71 -14.37
CA ASP A 111 -12.79 -1.96 -12.93
C ASP A 111 -11.41 -1.58 -12.40
N TYR A 112 -11.37 -0.84 -11.29
CA TYR A 112 -10.13 -0.53 -10.58
C TYR A 112 -10.27 -0.75 -9.07
N ALA A 113 -9.15 -1.00 -8.40
CA ALA A 113 -9.12 -1.15 -6.95
C ALA A 113 -7.80 -0.65 -6.34
N ILE A 114 -7.87 -0.18 -5.09
CA ILE A 114 -6.70 0.19 -4.31
C ILE A 114 -6.25 -0.97 -3.41
N ALA A 115 -4.97 -1.32 -3.48
CA ALA A 115 -4.35 -2.39 -2.72
C ALA A 115 -3.40 -1.84 -1.66
N LYS A 116 -3.76 -2.07 -0.39
CA LYS A 116 -2.99 -1.63 0.77
C LYS A 116 -2.49 -2.81 1.60
N GLY A 117 -1.45 -2.57 2.39
CA GLY A 117 -0.96 -3.53 3.38
C GLY A 117 -2.01 -3.83 4.46
N ARG A 118 -1.92 -5.00 5.10
CA ARG A 118 -2.91 -5.46 6.09
C ARG A 118 -3.12 -4.50 7.27
N SER A 119 -2.08 -3.76 7.65
CA SER A 119 -2.13 -2.73 8.71
C SER A 119 -3.11 -1.60 8.42
N ASN A 120 -3.53 -1.41 7.16
CA ASN A 120 -4.52 -0.39 6.79
C ASN A 120 -5.96 -0.87 6.94
N TYR A 121 -6.20 -2.12 7.34
CA TYR A 121 -7.55 -2.67 7.48
C TYR A 121 -7.87 -3.04 8.92
N LEU A 122 -9.06 -2.66 9.39
CA LEU A 122 -9.56 -3.05 10.70
C LEU A 122 -9.77 -4.58 10.79
N CYS A 123 -9.41 -5.18 11.93
CA CYS A 123 -9.70 -6.57 12.21
C CYS A 123 -10.87 -6.71 13.21
N LEU A 124 -12.05 -7.08 12.72
CA LEU A 124 -13.24 -7.31 13.54
C LEU A 124 -12.98 -8.30 14.70
N ARG A 125 -12.14 -9.32 14.49
CA ARG A 125 -11.77 -10.26 15.56
C ARG A 125 -11.01 -9.58 16.69
N ARG A 126 -10.02 -8.73 16.36
CA ARG A 126 -9.20 -8.04 17.37
C ARG A 126 -9.99 -6.92 18.02
N LEU A 127 -10.80 -6.19 17.27
CA LEU A 127 -11.72 -5.19 17.80
C LEU A 127 -12.66 -5.81 18.86
N ASN A 128 -13.38 -6.89 18.52
CA ASN A 128 -14.31 -7.52 19.47
C ASN A 128 -13.62 -8.19 20.68
N ALA A 129 -12.36 -8.60 20.52
CA ALA A 129 -11.54 -9.13 21.62
C ALA A 129 -10.88 -8.04 22.46
N TYR A 130 -10.93 -6.78 22.02
CA TYR A 130 -10.29 -5.67 22.70
C TYR A 130 -10.93 -5.44 24.07
N ARG A 131 -10.10 -5.15 25.08
CA ARG A 131 -10.54 -4.83 26.44
C ARG A 131 -9.89 -3.53 26.84
N THR A 132 -10.72 -2.55 27.14
CA THR A 132 -10.31 -1.19 27.50
C THR A 132 -9.74 -1.17 28.91
N SER A 133 -8.62 -0.47 29.13
CA SER A 133 -8.01 -0.32 30.46
C SER A 133 -8.18 1.07 31.08
N SER A 134 -8.70 2.03 30.34
CA SER A 134 -8.98 3.40 30.81
C SER A 134 -10.27 3.96 30.19
N ASP A 135 -10.78 5.05 30.76
CA ASP A 135 -11.95 5.76 30.21
C ASP A 135 -11.66 6.36 28.83
N GLU A 136 -10.45 6.86 28.61
CA GLU A 136 -9.99 7.35 27.31
C GLU A 136 -10.05 6.25 26.24
N GLU A 137 -9.51 5.06 26.55
CA GLU A 137 -9.61 3.90 25.64
C GLU A 137 -11.05 3.47 25.42
N SER A 138 -11.89 3.55 26.45
CA SER A 138 -13.32 3.21 26.35
C SER A 138 -14.06 4.15 25.39
N GLY A 139 -13.78 5.45 25.48
CA GLY A 139 -14.31 6.45 24.55
C GLY A 139 -13.88 6.17 23.10
N GLU A 140 -12.59 5.97 22.86
CA GLU A 140 -12.07 5.68 21.53
C GLU A 140 -12.54 4.34 20.96
N TYR A 141 -12.63 3.30 21.81
CA TYR A 141 -13.15 2.00 21.43
C TYR A 141 -14.60 2.12 20.94
N LYS A 142 -15.45 2.87 21.65
CA LYS A 142 -16.85 3.07 21.24
C LYS A 142 -16.97 3.77 19.89
N LYS A 143 -16.16 4.81 19.63
CA LYS A 143 -16.13 5.49 18.32
C LYS A 143 -15.72 4.54 17.20
N LEU A 144 -14.63 3.80 17.41
CA LEU A 144 -14.10 2.88 16.42
C LEU A 144 -15.05 1.70 16.17
N ALA A 145 -15.69 1.17 17.21
CA ALA A 145 -16.69 0.11 17.11
C ALA A 145 -17.96 0.58 16.39
N GLY A 146 -18.40 1.82 16.66
CA GLY A 146 -19.51 2.46 15.93
C GLY A 146 -19.21 2.56 14.43
N TRP A 147 -18.08 3.16 14.07
CA TRP A 147 -17.64 3.25 12.68
C TRP A 147 -17.48 1.86 12.02
N ALA A 148 -16.94 0.87 12.74
CA ALA A 148 -16.76 -0.48 12.22
C ALA A 148 -18.06 -1.17 11.83
N SER A 149 -19.20 -0.75 12.39
CA SER A 149 -20.53 -1.27 12.05
C SER A 149 -21.14 -0.64 10.79
N GLU A 150 -20.61 0.51 10.35
CA GLU A 150 -21.12 1.29 9.21
C GLU A 150 -20.19 1.22 7.99
N THR A 151 -18.87 1.08 8.21
CA THR A 151 -17.88 1.07 7.13
C THR A 151 -18.01 -0.15 6.22
N GLU A 152 -17.93 0.06 4.91
CA GLU A 152 -17.91 -1.02 3.91
C GLU A 152 -16.50 -1.56 3.65
N THR A 153 -15.49 -0.72 3.85
CA THR A 153 -14.10 -0.98 3.48
C THR A 153 -13.26 -1.41 4.67
N GLY A 154 -13.58 -0.91 5.87
CA GLY A 154 -12.75 -1.03 7.06
C GLY A 154 -11.34 -0.47 6.87
N ASP A 155 -11.15 0.42 5.91
CA ASP A 155 -9.88 1.05 5.59
C ASP A 155 -9.60 2.19 6.58
N MET A 156 -8.36 2.29 7.05
CA MET A 156 -7.93 3.34 7.97
C MET A 156 -8.14 4.75 7.40
N GLU A 157 -7.96 4.94 6.09
CA GLU A 157 -8.12 6.25 5.44
C GLU A 157 -9.59 6.70 5.41
N ASP A 158 -10.54 5.76 5.51
CA ASP A 158 -11.98 6.04 5.59
C ASP A 158 -12.44 6.34 7.03
N TYR A 159 -11.56 6.16 8.03
CA TYR A 159 -11.87 6.46 9.41
C TYR A 159 -11.59 7.95 9.71
N PRO A 160 -12.62 8.77 10.03
CA PRO A 160 -12.47 10.23 10.11
C PRO A 160 -11.60 10.69 11.29
N ASN A 161 -11.40 9.84 12.29
CA ASN A 161 -10.59 10.14 13.46
C ASN A 161 -9.29 9.36 13.38
N ARG A 162 -8.15 9.90 13.82
CA ARG A 162 -7.00 9.04 14.10
C ARG A 162 -7.23 8.34 15.43
N SER A 163 -7.12 7.01 15.46
CA SER A 163 -7.21 6.27 16.72
C SER A 163 -5.87 5.69 17.11
N PHE A 164 -5.42 6.01 18.32
CA PHE A 164 -4.26 5.35 18.93
C PHE A 164 -4.53 3.87 19.27
N LEU A 165 -5.77 3.40 19.14
CA LEU A 165 -6.11 1.98 19.26
C LEU A 165 -5.78 1.18 18.01
N TRP A 166 -5.57 1.83 16.85
CA TRP A 166 -5.45 1.15 15.56
C TRP A 166 -4.39 0.05 15.57
N ASP A 167 -3.20 0.34 16.12
CA ASP A 167 -2.08 -0.59 16.29
C ASP A 167 -2.44 -1.88 17.07
N ARG A 168 -3.53 -1.84 17.84
CA ARG A 168 -4.03 -2.96 18.64
C ARG A 168 -5.16 -3.72 17.96
N VAL A 169 -5.79 -3.17 16.92
CA VAL A 169 -6.99 -3.73 16.29
C VAL A 169 -6.93 -3.92 14.78
N TYR A 170 -5.86 -3.52 14.10
CA TYR A 170 -5.69 -3.76 12.66
C TYR A 170 -5.51 -5.26 12.32
N SER A 171 -5.67 -5.60 11.04
CA SER A 171 -5.43 -6.93 10.49
C SER A 171 -3.93 -7.25 10.48
N ASP A 172 -3.49 -7.99 11.48
CA ASP A 172 -2.07 -8.32 11.65
C ASP A 172 -1.72 -9.63 10.96
N PRO A 173 -0.67 -9.65 10.12
CA PRO A 173 -0.27 -10.83 9.39
C PRO A 173 0.03 -12.05 10.28
N ASP A 174 0.68 -11.82 11.42
CA ASP A 174 1.16 -12.89 12.32
C ASP A 174 0.01 -13.44 13.18
N ALA A 175 -0.94 -12.57 13.53
CA ALA A 175 -2.11 -12.94 14.33
C ALA A 175 -3.31 -13.43 13.48
N CYS A 176 -3.22 -13.37 12.15
CA CYS A 176 -4.34 -13.70 11.27
C CYS A 176 -4.57 -15.20 11.18
N LYS A 177 -5.81 -15.66 11.44
CA LYS A 177 -6.20 -17.07 11.32
C LYS A 177 -6.62 -17.47 9.90
N GLY A 178 -6.54 -16.55 8.93
CA GLY A 178 -6.97 -16.77 7.55
C GLY A 178 -8.40 -17.33 7.46
N LYS A 179 -8.59 -18.36 6.64
CA LYS A 179 -9.88 -19.05 6.44
C LYS A 179 -10.47 -19.67 7.72
N LYS A 180 -9.66 -19.93 8.75
CA LYS A 180 -10.11 -20.46 10.05
C LYS A 180 -10.65 -19.36 10.99
N CYS A 181 -10.60 -18.09 10.58
CA CYS A 181 -11.13 -16.98 11.36
C CYS A 181 -12.66 -16.98 11.34
N SER A 182 -13.30 -16.86 12.52
CA SER A 182 -14.78 -16.75 12.62
C SER A 182 -15.36 -15.54 11.88
N TYR A 183 -14.56 -14.51 11.65
CA TYR A 183 -14.94 -13.29 10.92
C TYR A 183 -14.52 -13.29 9.45
N TYR A 184 -14.04 -14.40 8.87
CA TYR A 184 -13.44 -14.42 7.53
C TYR A 184 -14.35 -13.81 6.44
N ASN A 185 -15.64 -14.17 6.43
CA ASN A 185 -16.61 -13.66 5.45
C ASN A 185 -16.90 -12.16 5.60
N GLN A 186 -16.69 -11.59 6.78
CA GLN A 186 -16.86 -10.17 7.06
C GLN A 186 -15.52 -9.41 7.04
N CYS A 187 -14.41 -10.10 6.79
CA CYS A 187 -13.08 -9.51 6.90
C CYS A 187 -12.81 -8.49 5.79
N PHE A 188 -12.69 -7.23 6.18
CA PHE A 188 -12.36 -6.09 5.32
C PHE A 188 -11.16 -6.33 4.40
N TYR A 189 -10.04 -6.81 4.94
CA TYR A 189 -8.85 -7.12 4.15
C TYR A 189 -9.11 -8.20 3.07
N PHE A 190 -9.78 -9.31 3.41
CA PHE A 190 -10.04 -10.36 2.42
C PHE A 190 -11.10 -9.95 1.40
N LYS A 191 -12.09 -9.13 1.78
CA LYS A 191 -13.01 -8.49 0.84
C LYS A 191 -12.26 -7.58 -0.14
N ALA A 192 -11.36 -6.73 0.35
CA ALA A 192 -10.50 -5.90 -0.48
C ALA A 192 -9.64 -6.75 -1.44
N ARG A 193 -8.96 -7.79 -0.93
CA ARG A 193 -8.15 -8.69 -1.75
C ARG A 193 -8.95 -9.40 -2.85
N ASN A 194 -10.20 -9.76 -2.59
CA ASN A 194 -11.10 -10.31 -3.62
C ASN A 194 -11.44 -9.26 -4.70
N ARG A 195 -11.64 -7.99 -4.31
CA ARG A 195 -11.85 -6.89 -5.28
C ARG A 195 -10.62 -6.69 -6.16
N TRP A 196 -9.40 -6.72 -5.59
CA TRP A 196 -8.16 -6.58 -6.36
C TRP A 196 -8.05 -7.65 -7.46
N GLY A 197 -8.43 -8.90 -7.17
CA GLY A 197 -8.38 -9.98 -8.15
C GLY A 197 -9.31 -9.81 -9.35
N LYS A 198 -10.42 -9.08 -9.16
CA LYS A 198 -11.42 -8.81 -10.20
C LYS A 198 -11.10 -7.56 -11.03
N ALA A 199 -10.42 -6.59 -10.43
CA ALA A 199 -10.08 -5.33 -11.08
C ALA A 199 -9.21 -5.53 -12.34
N GLN A 200 -9.42 -4.66 -13.33
CA GLN A 200 -8.48 -4.48 -14.44
C GLN A 200 -7.23 -3.76 -13.93
N ILE A 201 -7.40 -2.67 -13.16
CA ILE A 201 -6.28 -1.86 -12.66
C ILE A 201 -6.22 -1.93 -11.14
N VAL A 202 -5.09 -2.37 -10.61
CA VAL A 202 -4.82 -2.33 -9.17
C VAL A 202 -3.77 -1.27 -8.86
N VAL A 203 -4.11 -0.32 -8.00
CA VAL A 203 -3.17 0.70 -7.51
C VAL A 203 -2.56 0.22 -6.21
N ALA A 204 -1.23 0.24 -6.08
CA ALA A 204 -0.50 -0.17 -4.87
C ALA A 204 0.64 0.82 -4.55
N ASN A 205 1.25 0.75 -3.36
CA ASN A 205 2.53 1.44 -3.13
C ASN A 205 3.73 0.57 -3.49
N HIS A 206 4.89 1.20 -3.67
CA HIS A 206 6.17 0.52 -3.88
C HIS A 206 6.49 -0.48 -2.77
N ALA A 207 6.18 -0.17 -1.51
CA ALA A 207 6.40 -1.10 -0.40
C ALA A 207 5.64 -2.43 -0.59
N LEU A 208 4.37 -2.38 -0.99
CA LEU A 208 3.59 -3.59 -1.26
C LEU A 208 4.09 -4.35 -2.50
N ILE A 209 4.59 -3.64 -3.53
CA ILE A 209 5.28 -4.27 -4.66
C ILE A 209 6.54 -5.02 -4.20
N GLY A 210 7.36 -4.39 -3.36
CA GLY A 210 8.58 -4.99 -2.81
C GLY A 210 8.28 -6.26 -2.04
N ILE A 211 7.34 -6.21 -1.09
CA ILE A 211 6.88 -7.40 -0.35
C ILE A 211 6.36 -8.47 -1.33
N ASN A 212 5.54 -8.08 -2.31
CA ASN A 212 4.94 -9.01 -3.26
C ASN A 212 6.00 -9.71 -4.14
N ALA A 213 7.08 -9.02 -4.49
CA ALA A 213 8.17 -9.55 -5.29
C ALA A 213 9.02 -10.60 -4.55
N MET A 214 9.08 -10.53 -3.22
CA MET A 214 9.80 -11.50 -2.37
C MET A 214 9.03 -12.80 -2.13
N LEU A 215 7.71 -12.79 -2.36
CA LEU A 215 6.85 -13.94 -2.10
C LEU A 215 6.87 -14.94 -3.26
N SER A 216 6.69 -16.22 -2.95
CA SER A 216 6.44 -17.26 -3.96
C SER A 216 5.18 -16.91 -4.77
N GLU A 217 5.05 -17.44 -5.99
CA GLU A 217 3.89 -17.14 -6.83
C GLU A 217 2.56 -17.46 -6.16
N GLU A 218 2.47 -18.58 -5.42
CA GLU A 218 1.26 -18.99 -4.70
C GLU A 218 0.96 -18.10 -3.49
N SER A 219 1.98 -17.41 -2.98
CA SER A 219 1.90 -16.57 -1.78
C SER A 219 1.69 -15.09 -2.10
N ARG A 220 1.81 -14.69 -3.37
CA ARG A 220 1.68 -13.29 -3.80
C ARG A 220 0.40 -12.65 -3.29
N ILE A 221 0.53 -11.41 -2.81
CA ILE A 221 -0.57 -10.64 -2.22
C ILE A 221 -1.40 -10.00 -3.35
N LEU A 222 -0.71 -9.42 -4.32
CA LEU A 222 -1.27 -8.75 -5.49
C LEU A 222 -1.66 -9.77 -6.57
N PRO A 223 -2.69 -9.48 -7.37
CA PRO A 223 -3.07 -10.35 -8.48
C PRO A 223 -1.99 -10.42 -9.56
N LYS A 224 -2.07 -11.43 -10.43
CA LYS A 224 -1.26 -11.45 -11.65
C LYS A 224 -1.65 -10.26 -12.53
N ALA A 225 -0.65 -9.57 -13.07
CA ALA A 225 -0.80 -8.46 -13.98
C ALA A 225 0.06 -8.68 -15.22
N GLU A 226 -0.42 -8.20 -16.36
CA GLU A 226 0.27 -8.21 -17.64
C GLU A 226 1.13 -6.96 -17.81
N VAL A 227 0.76 -5.87 -17.13
CA VAL A 227 1.46 -4.59 -17.17
C VAL A 227 1.76 -4.12 -15.75
N LEU A 228 3.00 -3.72 -15.49
CA LEU A 228 3.41 -3.07 -14.25
C LEU A 228 3.90 -1.66 -14.58
N ILE A 229 3.25 -0.65 -14.00
CA ILE A 229 3.62 0.75 -14.10
C ILE A 229 4.19 1.16 -12.76
N ILE A 230 5.39 1.74 -12.75
CA ILE A 230 6.00 2.34 -11.56
C ILE A 230 6.00 3.85 -11.74
N ASP A 231 5.07 4.53 -11.07
CA ASP A 231 5.02 5.98 -11.00
C ASP A 231 5.91 6.48 -9.85
N GLU A 232 6.54 7.65 -10.02
CA GLU A 232 7.56 8.15 -9.09
C GLU A 232 8.71 7.14 -8.86
N GLY A 233 9.13 6.45 -9.93
CA GLY A 233 10.11 5.36 -9.88
C GLY A 233 11.47 5.73 -9.28
N HIS A 234 11.79 7.01 -9.14
CA HIS A 234 12.95 7.50 -8.39
C HIS A 234 12.92 7.11 -6.90
N ALA A 235 11.77 6.72 -6.35
CA ALA A 235 11.62 6.28 -4.97
C ALA A 235 11.50 4.75 -4.83
N LEU A 236 11.62 4.00 -5.93
CA LEU A 236 11.46 2.54 -5.91
C LEU A 236 12.63 1.87 -5.17
N ASP A 237 13.86 2.35 -5.39
CA ASP A 237 15.09 1.80 -4.80
C ASP A 237 15.07 1.84 -3.26
N SER A 238 14.71 2.98 -2.70
CA SER A 238 14.58 3.21 -1.26
C SER A 238 13.45 2.37 -0.67
N ALA A 239 12.29 2.33 -1.34
CA ALA A 239 11.17 1.50 -0.92
C ALA A 239 11.53 0.01 -0.89
N LEU A 240 12.24 -0.51 -1.90
CA LEU A 240 12.71 -1.90 -1.93
C LEU A 240 13.75 -2.16 -0.84
N SER A 241 14.70 -1.25 -0.67
CA SER A 241 15.75 -1.36 0.35
C SER A 241 15.17 -1.41 1.77
N GLU A 242 14.15 -0.61 2.05
CA GLU A 242 13.45 -0.62 3.34
C GLU A 242 12.71 -1.94 3.60
N GLN A 243 12.16 -2.59 2.56
CA GLN A 243 11.45 -3.87 2.73
C GLN A 243 12.41 -5.07 2.84
N ILE A 244 13.55 -5.03 2.14
CA ILE A 244 14.58 -6.08 2.21
C ILE A 244 15.44 -5.92 3.47
N GLY A 245 15.64 -4.68 3.91
CA GLY A 245 16.54 -4.32 4.99
C GLY A 245 16.04 -4.74 6.37
N ILE A 246 16.98 -5.07 7.26
CA ILE A 246 16.70 -5.30 8.67
C ILE A 246 16.85 -3.96 9.39
N ASN A 247 15.73 -3.43 9.90
CA ASN A 247 15.71 -2.21 10.70
C ASN A 247 15.84 -2.55 12.20
N LEU A 248 16.99 -2.23 12.79
CA LEU A 248 17.24 -2.36 14.22
C LEU A 248 17.15 -0.99 14.88
N SER A 249 16.36 -0.86 15.94
CA SER A 249 16.26 0.37 16.72
C SER A 249 16.12 0.07 18.20
N LYS A 250 16.64 0.97 19.06
CA LYS A 250 16.48 0.89 20.52
C LYS A 250 15.02 0.67 20.91
N ARG A 251 14.12 1.49 20.37
CA ARG A 251 12.68 1.39 20.59
C ARG A 251 12.09 0.06 20.12
N GLY A 252 12.58 -0.49 19.01
CA GLY A 252 12.16 -1.81 18.51
C GLY A 252 12.46 -2.93 19.50
N PHE A 253 13.68 -2.96 20.04
CA PHE A 253 14.05 -3.93 21.07
C PHE A 253 13.30 -3.69 22.39
N GLU A 254 13.15 -2.44 22.83
CA GLU A 254 12.34 -2.12 24.02
C GLU A 254 10.90 -2.62 23.88
N ASN A 255 10.29 -2.50 22.70
CA ASN A 255 8.96 -3.03 22.43
C ASN A 255 8.91 -4.56 22.54
N ILE A 256 9.94 -5.27 22.09
CA ILE A 256 10.06 -6.73 22.25
C ILE A 256 10.19 -7.09 23.74
N LEU A 257 11.07 -6.42 24.47
CA LEU A 257 11.25 -6.63 25.91
C LEU A 257 9.96 -6.31 26.68
N ASN A 258 9.22 -5.27 26.30
CA ASN A 258 7.92 -4.93 26.89
C ASN A 258 6.85 -6.00 26.63
N LYS A 259 6.91 -6.73 25.51
CA LYS A 259 6.03 -7.89 25.26
C LYS A 259 6.42 -9.10 26.12
N LEU A 260 7.71 -9.28 26.40
CA LEU A 260 8.20 -10.34 27.29
C LEU A 260 7.83 -10.05 28.74
N LEU A 261 8.22 -8.88 29.25
CA LEU A 261 7.99 -8.46 30.63
C LEU A 261 8.01 -6.93 30.74
N LYS A 262 7.00 -6.33 31.37
CA LYS A 262 6.99 -4.91 31.75
C LYS A 262 6.30 -4.71 33.09
N LEU A 263 6.65 -3.65 33.81
CA LEU A 263 5.87 -3.16 34.94
C LEU A 263 4.72 -2.28 34.43
N ASP A 264 3.53 -2.44 34.98
CA ASP A 264 2.46 -1.45 34.82
C ASP A 264 2.54 -0.36 35.89
N GLU A 265 1.74 0.70 35.73
CA GLU A 265 1.69 1.85 36.65
C GLU A 265 1.30 1.48 38.09
N ARG A 266 0.70 0.31 38.27
CA ARG A 266 0.30 -0.23 39.58
C ARG A 266 1.36 -1.18 40.15
N GLY A 267 2.54 -1.25 39.54
CA GLY A 267 3.65 -2.10 39.97
C GLY A 267 3.50 -3.57 39.62
N ASN A 268 2.51 -3.97 38.80
CA ASN A 268 2.31 -5.37 38.44
C ASN A 268 3.07 -5.72 37.16
N TYR A 269 3.71 -6.90 37.17
CA TYR A 269 4.34 -7.44 35.98
C TYR A 269 3.29 -7.91 34.95
N LYS A 270 3.48 -7.48 33.71
CA LYS A 270 2.69 -7.83 32.52
C LYS A 270 3.62 -8.37 31.43
N GLY A 271 3.05 -9.05 30.44
CA GLY A 271 3.79 -9.65 29.33
C GLY A 271 3.79 -11.18 29.36
N LEU A 272 4.39 -11.78 28.34
CA LEU A 272 4.43 -13.24 28.13
C LEU A 272 5.01 -13.98 29.34
N LEU A 273 6.01 -13.39 29.99
CA LEU A 273 6.74 -14.01 31.08
C LEU A 273 6.22 -13.59 32.47
N SER A 274 5.12 -12.86 32.58
CA SER A 274 4.59 -12.30 33.85
C SER A 274 4.36 -13.31 34.99
N LYS A 275 4.29 -14.62 34.71
CA LYS A 275 4.18 -15.67 35.73
C LYS A 275 5.50 -16.39 36.04
N SER A 276 6.53 -16.15 35.23
CA SER A 276 7.83 -16.82 35.30
C SER A 276 8.84 -15.96 36.05
N HIS A 277 8.64 -15.83 37.37
CA HIS A 277 9.41 -14.94 38.24
C HIS A 277 10.94 -15.15 38.16
N HIS A 278 11.39 -16.39 37.97
CA HIS A 278 12.82 -16.71 37.83
C HIS A 278 13.47 -16.09 36.58
N LEU A 279 12.70 -15.67 35.58
CA LEU A 279 13.19 -15.01 34.37
C LEU A 279 13.22 -13.49 34.47
N PHE A 280 12.65 -12.90 35.53
CA PHE A 280 12.52 -11.43 35.62
C PHE A 280 13.88 -10.75 35.62
N GLN A 281 14.80 -11.23 36.46
CA GLN A 281 16.16 -10.69 36.54
C GLN A 281 16.91 -10.79 35.21
N ILE A 282 16.66 -11.85 34.43
CA ILE A 282 17.28 -12.04 33.11
C ILE A 282 16.75 -10.98 32.14
N VAL A 283 15.43 -10.75 32.12
CA VAL A 283 14.84 -9.74 31.22
C VAL A 283 15.30 -8.33 31.59
N GLU A 284 15.38 -8.00 32.88
CA GLU A 284 15.89 -6.70 33.33
C GLU A 284 17.40 -6.53 33.03
N SER A 285 18.20 -7.58 33.22
CA SER A 285 19.62 -7.56 32.82
C SER A 285 19.78 -7.33 31.31
N LEU A 286 18.97 -8.01 30.48
CA LEU A 286 18.96 -7.77 29.03
C LEU A 286 18.56 -6.34 28.67
N ARG A 287 17.62 -5.72 29.40
CA ARG A 287 17.26 -4.31 29.20
C ARG A 287 18.44 -3.39 29.47
N THR A 288 19.12 -3.56 30.60
CA THR A 288 20.28 -2.73 30.96
C THR A 288 21.43 -2.90 29.97
N GLU A 289 21.79 -4.13 29.62
CA GLU A 289 22.85 -4.40 28.63
C GLU A 289 22.51 -3.80 27.26
N MET A 290 21.23 -3.89 26.85
CA MET A 290 20.77 -3.28 25.61
C MET A 290 20.87 -1.74 25.65
N GLU A 291 20.54 -1.09 26.76
CA GLU A 291 20.72 0.37 26.90
C GLU A 291 22.19 0.77 26.73
N LEU A 292 23.10 0.07 27.42
CA LEU A 292 24.53 0.30 27.31
C LEU A 292 25.04 0.08 25.88
N PHE A 293 24.59 -0.98 25.22
CA PHE A 293 24.91 -1.25 23.81
C PHE A 293 24.51 -0.08 22.91
N TRP A 294 23.30 0.47 23.05
CA TRP A 294 22.85 1.60 22.23
C TRP A 294 23.60 2.90 22.54
N ASP A 295 24.01 3.11 23.79
CA ASP A 295 24.88 4.24 24.15
C ASP A 295 26.27 4.11 23.52
N MET A 296 26.81 2.90 23.38
CA MET A 296 28.05 2.64 22.64
C MET A 296 27.86 2.89 21.14
N VAL A 297 26.81 2.35 20.53
CA VAL A 297 26.50 2.57 19.10
C VAL A 297 26.39 4.06 18.78
N LYS A 298 25.74 4.84 19.65
CA LYS A 298 25.59 6.30 19.48
C LYS A 298 26.93 7.06 19.52
N LYS A 299 27.98 6.49 20.10
CA LYS A 299 29.31 7.12 20.13
C LYS A 299 30.12 6.81 18.86
N GLU A 300 29.82 5.72 18.17
CA GLU A 300 30.54 5.25 16.99
C GLU A 300 29.94 5.77 15.66
N LEU A 301 28.65 6.14 15.65
CA LEU A 301 27.94 6.76 14.53
C LEU A 301 27.90 8.28 14.65
#